data_AF-A0A6N9QE54-F1
#
_entry.id   AF-A0A6N9QE54-F1
#
_cell.length_a   1.000
_cell.length_b   1.000
_cell.length_c   1.000
_cell.angle_alpha   90.00
_cell.angle_beta   90.00
_cell.angle_gamma   90.00
#
_symmetry.space_group_name_H-M   'P 1'
#
loop_
_entity.id
_entity.type
_entity.pdbx_description
1 polymer ?
#
loop_
_entity_poly.entity_id
_entity_poly.type
_entity_poly.pdbx_seq_one_letter_code
_entity_poly.pdbx_strand_id
1 'polypeptide(L)'
;MILWVLFRKRGSALKKINDIILLLCINVKVSNLYEGALEKIIDAFLTQMDEIGIAAHSVKLILEDFDVKEIFAEFEKKILCGDEKEISDAFIMLHGSIQILQSHDKETDMEELIIQFIQRVQYLEIRIGKRIILELHGILRRKVFLNEENRAHVINMLKTCYDIFKNAKEERIKDGLDGMYNVSNLAKDYYECLKENDIEVGSIFEVLIDNFKACKLNEIKFKWL
;
A
#
# COMPACT_ATOMS: atom_id res chain seq x y z
N MET A 1 -16.32 20.64 21.59
CA MET A 1 -14.99 20.59 20.93
C MET A 1 -14.02 19.58 21.57
N ILE A 2 -13.94 19.47 22.90
CA ILE A 2 -13.04 18.51 23.61
C ILE A 2 -13.48 17.03 23.46
N LEU A 3 -14.78 16.72 23.47
CA LEU A 3 -15.27 15.35 23.22
C LEU A 3 -14.90 14.84 21.82
N TRP A 4 -14.91 15.71 20.80
CA TRP A 4 -14.62 15.32 19.42
C TRP A 4 -13.13 14.95 19.24
N VAL A 5 -12.23 15.62 19.96
CA VAL A 5 -10.79 15.29 19.98
C VAL A 5 -10.53 13.96 20.70
N LEU A 6 -11.29 13.66 21.76
CA LEU A 6 -11.20 12.39 22.49
C LEU A 6 -11.72 11.21 21.66
N PHE A 7 -12.84 11.37 20.95
CA PHE A 7 -13.34 10.36 20.01
C PHE A 7 -12.37 10.14 18.83
N ARG A 8 -11.78 11.20 18.28
CA ARG A 8 -10.81 11.10 17.17
C ARG A 8 -9.50 10.41 17.58
N LYS A 9 -9.03 10.63 18.82
CA LYS A 9 -7.87 9.90 19.39
C LYS A 9 -8.20 8.44 19.71
N ARG A 10 -9.39 8.14 20.25
CA ARG A 10 -9.85 6.76 20.49
C ARG A 10 -10.02 5.96 19.21
N GLY A 11 -10.62 6.54 18.17
CA GLY A 11 -10.75 5.89 16.86
C GLY A 11 -9.40 5.56 16.21
N SER A 12 -8.35 6.36 16.45
CA SER A 12 -7.00 6.04 15.96
C SER A 12 -6.33 4.87 16.69
N ALA A 13 -6.60 4.67 17.98
CA ALA A 13 -6.08 3.54 18.73
C ALA A 13 -6.80 2.24 18.37
N LEU A 14 -8.13 2.32 18.19
CA LEU A 14 -8.95 1.18 17.80
C LEU A 14 -8.66 0.71 16.37
N LYS A 15 -8.37 1.62 15.43
CA LYS A 15 -7.87 1.24 14.08
C LYS A 15 -6.55 0.45 14.16
N LYS A 16 -5.61 0.86 15.02
CA LYS A 16 -4.35 0.10 15.23
C LYS A 16 -4.58 -1.29 15.83
N ILE A 17 -5.56 -1.42 16.72
CA ILE A 17 -5.94 -2.74 17.26
C ILE A 17 -6.50 -3.62 16.15
N ASN A 18 -7.35 -3.06 15.27
CA ASN A 18 -7.86 -3.78 14.10
C ASN A 18 -6.72 -4.26 13.20
N ASP A 19 -5.71 -3.43 12.91
CA ASP A 19 -4.54 -3.81 12.13
C ASP A 19 -3.75 -4.97 12.79
N ILE A 20 -3.59 -4.94 14.12
CA ILE A 20 -2.92 -6.01 14.88
C ILE A 20 -3.72 -7.31 14.79
N ILE A 21 -5.04 -7.25 14.95
CA ILE A 21 -5.92 -8.44 14.84
C ILE A 21 -5.89 -8.98 13.41
N LEU A 22 -5.92 -8.12 12.39
CA LEU A 22 -5.79 -8.52 10.99
C LEU A 22 -4.47 -9.27 10.75
N LEU A 23 -3.34 -8.73 11.22
CA LEU A 23 -2.04 -9.40 11.15
C LEU A 23 -2.02 -10.75 11.87
N LEU A 24 -2.68 -10.86 13.04
CA LEU A 24 -2.82 -12.12 13.75
C LEU A 24 -3.60 -13.14 12.91
N CYS A 25 -4.73 -12.74 12.31
CA CYS A 25 -5.56 -13.60 11.47
C CYS A 25 -4.77 -14.11 10.25
N ILE A 26 -4.01 -13.22 9.60
CA ILE A 26 -3.13 -13.57 8.47
C ILE A 26 -2.11 -14.63 8.91
N ASN A 27 -1.40 -14.41 10.01
CA ASN A 27 -0.37 -15.34 10.50
C ASN A 27 -0.96 -16.71 10.81
N VAL A 28 -2.15 -16.75 11.41
CA VAL A 28 -2.80 -18.01 11.77
C VAL A 28 -3.25 -18.78 10.53
N LYS A 29 -3.79 -18.08 9.51
CA LYS A 29 -4.14 -18.69 8.21
C LYS A 29 -2.91 -19.22 7.48
N VAL A 30 -1.83 -18.43 7.42
CA VAL A 30 -0.55 -18.86 6.80
C VAL A 30 0.05 -20.07 7.52
N SER A 31 -0.02 -20.11 8.85
CA SER A 31 0.55 -21.19 9.66
C SER A 31 -0.38 -22.41 9.80
N ASN A 32 -1.61 -22.34 9.28
CA ASN A 32 -2.66 -23.33 9.47
C ASN A 32 -2.93 -23.68 10.95
N LEU A 33 -2.91 -22.67 11.84
CA LEU A 33 -3.08 -22.80 13.29
C LEU A 33 -4.46 -22.33 13.79
N TYR A 34 -5.48 -22.38 12.91
CA TYR A 34 -6.79 -21.82 13.25
C TYR A 34 -7.55 -22.76 14.20
N GLU A 35 -7.40 -22.52 15.51
CA GLU A 35 -8.06 -23.29 16.58
C GLU A 35 -9.38 -22.63 17.03
N GLY A 36 -10.36 -23.45 17.44
CA GLY A 36 -11.70 -22.97 17.81
C GLY A 36 -11.75 -22.02 19.02
N ALA A 37 -10.69 -21.93 19.83
CA ALA A 37 -10.60 -20.91 20.89
C ALA A 37 -10.31 -19.52 20.33
N LEU A 38 -9.47 -19.43 19.29
CA LEU A 38 -9.15 -18.18 18.63
C LEU A 38 -10.35 -17.65 17.83
N GLU A 39 -11.07 -18.53 17.15
CA GLU A 39 -12.30 -18.18 16.41
C GLU A 39 -13.29 -17.44 17.31
N LYS A 40 -13.56 -17.97 18.50
CA LYS A 40 -14.45 -17.33 19.50
C LYS A 40 -13.95 -15.96 19.96
N ILE A 41 -12.63 -15.78 20.09
CA ILE A 41 -12.04 -14.49 20.48
C ILE A 41 -12.22 -13.48 19.35
N ILE A 42 -12.01 -13.90 18.10
CA ILE A 42 -12.17 -13.03 16.94
C ILE A 42 -13.64 -12.66 16.73
N ASP A 43 -14.57 -13.62 16.87
CA ASP A 43 -16.01 -13.34 16.80
C ASP A 43 -16.43 -12.31 17.86
N ALA A 44 -15.99 -12.49 19.11
CA ALA A 44 -16.25 -11.53 20.18
C ALA A 44 -15.67 -10.14 19.87
N PHE A 45 -14.47 -10.09 19.29
CA PHE A 45 -13.86 -8.84 18.82
C PHE A 45 -14.70 -8.19 17.72
N LEU A 46 -15.12 -8.94 16.71
CA LEU A 46 -15.93 -8.44 15.60
C LEU A 46 -17.29 -7.89 16.07
N THR A 47 -17.94 -8.57 17.01
CA THR A 47 -19.18 -8.08 17.64
C THR A 47 -18.94 -6.76 18.38
N GLN A 48 -17.87 -6.67 19.19
CA GLN A 48 -17.55 -5.43 19.91
C GLN A 48 -17.24 -4.27 18.97
N MET A 49 -16.56 -4.53 17.85
CA MET A 49 -16.24 -3.53 16.84
C MET A 49 -17.50 -3.00 16.14
N ASP A 50 -18.45 -3.87 15.85
CA ASP A 50 -19.75 -3.49 15.27
C ASP A 50 -20.58 -2.64 16.25
N GLU A 51 -20.64 -3.04 17.53
CA GLU A 51 -21.33 -2.28 18.59
C GLU A 51 -20.80 -0.85 18.76
N ILE A 52 -19.50 -0.63 18.57
CA ILE A 52 -18.86 0.69 18.65
C ILE A 52 -18.77 1.41 17.30
N GLY A 53 -19.35 0.83 16.24
CA GLY A 53 -19.43 1.43 14.90
C GLY A 53 -18.09 1.54 14.17
N ILE A 54 -17.15 0.62 14.43
CA ILE A 54 -15.86 0.57 13.73
C ILE A 54 -15.87 -0.58 12.74
N ALA A 55 -15.66 -0.25 11.46
CA ALA A 55 -15.57 -1.24 10.40
C ALA A 55 -14.36 -2.16 10.60
N ALA A 56 -14.62 -3.46 10.75
CA ALA A 56 -13.62 -4.54 10.82
C ALA A 56 -13.80 -5.54 9.66
N HIS A 57 -14.32 -5.09 8.52
CA HIS A 57 -14.68 -5.95 7.39
C HIS A 57 -13.47 -6.71 6.80
N SER A 58 -12.30 -6.08 6.77
CA SER A 58 -11.05 -6.72 6.33
C SER A 58 -10.67 -7.95 7.16
N VAL A 59 -10.97 -7.94 8.46
CA VAL A 59 -10.74 -9.11 9.34
C VAL A 59 -11.70 -10.24 8.96
N LYS A 60 -12.98 -9.93 8.74
CA LYS A 60 -13.99 -10.92 8.30
C LYS A 60 -13.58 -11.58 6.98
N LEU A 61 -13.23 -10.76 5.98
CA LEU A 61 -12.82 -11.24 4.66
C LEU A 61 -11.61 -12.19 4.72
N ILE A 62 -10.59 -11.89 5.51
CA ILE A 62 -9.39 -12.75 5.62
C ILE A 62 -9.69 -14.10 6.30
N LEU A 63 -10.69 -14.15 7.19
CA LEU A 63 -11.06 -15.37 7.91
C LEU A 63 -11.91 -16.31 7.07
N GLU A 64 -12.76 -15.74 6.21
CA GLU A 64 -13.51 -16.49 5.21
C GLU A 64 -12.57 -16.97 4.10
N ASP A 65 -12.96 -18.03 3.36
CA ASP A 65 -12.24 -18.43 2.14
C ASP A 65 -12.55 -17.39 1.05
N PHE A 66 -11.79 -16.30 1.07
CA PHE A 66 -12.03 -15.14 0.23
C PHE A 66 -11.79 -15.42 -1.26
N ASP A 67 -12.59 -14.76 -2.10
CA ASP A 67 -12.29 -14.62 -3.51
C ASP A 67 -11.31 -13.46 -3.74
N VAL A 68 -10.37 -13.65 -4.68
CA VAL A 68 -9.34 -12.66 -5.01
C VAL A 68 -9.96 -11.35 -5.49
N LYS A 69 -11.04 -11.43 -6.27
CA LYS A 69 -11.70 -10.22 -6.80
C LYS A 69 -12.45 -9.48 -5.71
N GLU A 70 -12.99 -10.19 -4.72
CA GLU A 70 -13.65 -9.58 -3.56
C GLU A 70 -12.66 -8.79 -2.70
N ILE A 71 -11.51 -9.40 -2.36
CA ILE A 71 -10.42 -8.70 -1.65
C ILE A 71 -9.98 -7.46 -2.42
N PHE A 72 -9.80 -7.59 -3.73
CA PHE A 72 -9.30 -6.48 -4.53
C PHE A 72 -10.34 -5.36 -4.68
N ALA A 73 -11.63 -5.71 -4.79
CA ALA A 73 -12.71 -4.72 -4.82
C ALA A 73 -12.80 -3.96 -3.49
N GLU A 74 -12.65 -4.63 -2.35
CA GLU A 74 -12.62 -3.95 -1.05
C GLU A 74 -11.36 -3.10 -0.88
N PHE A 75 -10.21 -3.56 -1.39
CA PHE A 75 -8.99 -2.76 -1.46
C PHE A 75 -9.22 -1.47 -2.25
N GLU A 76 -9.71 -1.56 -3.50
CA GLU A 76 -9.98 -0.39 -4.33
C GLU A 76 -10.99 0.56 -3.70
N LYS A 77 -12.05 0.02 -3.09
CA LYS A 77 -13.06 0.81 -2.38
C LYS A 77 -12.43 1.63 -1.24
N LYS A 78 -11.59 1.01 -0.40
CA LYS A 78 -10.88 1.72 0.69
C LYS A 78 -9.94 2.81 0.16
N ILE A 79 -9.26 2.55 -0.96
CA ILE A 79 -8.42 3.55 -1.63
C ILE A 79 -9.27 4.74 -2.12
N LEU A 80 -10.41 4.47 -2.76
CA LEU A 80 -11.29 5.50 -3.34
C LEU A 80 -12.07 6.30 -2.29
N CYS A 81 -12.35 5.73 -1.12
CA CYS A 81 -12.95 6.45 0.00
C CYS A 81 -12.06 7.57 0.55
N GLY A 82 -10.74 7.51 0.31
CA GLY A 82 -9.81 8.61 0.55
C GLY A 82 -9.50 8.92 2.02
N ASP A 83 -9.95 8.11 2.99
CA ASP A 83 -9.44 8.18 4.36
C ASP A 83 -8.03 7.59 4.40
N GLU A 84 -7.01 8.45 4.58
CA GLU A 84 -5.61 8.03 4.68
C GLU A 84 -5.36 6.93 5.71
N LYS A 85 -6.21 6.81 6.74
CA LYS A 85 -6.12 5.74 7.74
C LYS A 85 -6.62 4.40 7.23
N GLU A 86 -7.54 4.38 6.27
CA GLU A 86 -8.07 3.16 5.65
C GLU A 86 -7.15 2.65 4.55
N ILE A 87 -6.31 3.52 3.98
CA ILE A 87 -5.30 3.13 3.00
C ILE A 87 -4.33 2.11 3.60
N SER A 88 -3.77 2.36 4.80
CA SER A 88 -2.83 1.41 5.41
C SER A 88 -3.47 0.05 5.73
N ASP A 89 -4.68 0.05 6.27
CA ASP A 89 -5.47 -1.18 6.49
C ASP A 89 -5.68 -1.95 5.18
N ALA A 90 -6.03 -1.25 4.09
CA ALA A 90 -6.17 -1.85 2.77
C ALA A 90 -4.87 -2.54 2.29
N PHE A 91 -3.71 -1.90 2.49
CA PHE A 91 -2.42 -2.50 2.13
C PHE A 91 -2.05 -3.69 3.04
N ILE A 92 -2.36 -3.64 4.33
CA ILE A 92 -2.17 -4.80 5.23
C ILE A 92 -3.03 -5.98 4.76
N MET A 93 -4.30 -5.74 4.43
CA MET A 93 -5.21 -6.75 3.89
C MET A 93 -4.69 -7.34 2.57
N LEU A 94 -4.24 -6.49 1.63
CA LEU A 94 -3.67 -6.93 0.36
C LEU A 94 -2.43 -7.80 0.58
N HIS A 95 -1.47 -7.33 1.39
CA HIS A 95 -0.26 -8.07 1.73
C HIS A 95 -0.56 -9.42 2.40
N GLY A 96 -1.48 -9.43 3.36
CA GLY A 96 -1.89 -10.67 4.02
C GLY A 96 -2.53 -11.66 3.07
N SER A 97 -3.40 -11.17 2.19
CA SER A 97 -4.06 -12.02 1.18
C SER A 97 -3.03 -12.67 0.25
N ILE A 98 -2.03 -11.91 -0.20
CA ILE A 98 -0.93 -12.44 -1.00
C ILE A 98 -0.18 -13.55 -0.25
N GLN A 99 0.15 -13.35 1.03
CA GLN A 99 0.86 -14.34 1.83
C GLN A 99 0.06 -15.63 2.03
N ILE A 100 -1.25 -15.51 2.28
CA ILE A 100 -2.15 -16.67 2.42
C ILE A 100 -2.24 -17.43 1.09
N LEU A 101 -2.40 -16.74 -0.04
CA LEU A 101 -2.47 -17.40 -1.35
C LEU A 101 -1.17 -18.14 -1.67
N GLN A 102 -0.02 -17.52 -1.37
CA GLN A 102 1.30 -18.13 -1.54
C GLN A 102 1.52 -19.34 -0.63
N SER A 103 1.02 -19.32 0.62
CA SER A 103 1.17 -20.46 1.53
C SER A 103 0.35 -21.68 1.14
N HIS A 104 -0.62 -21.52 0.25
CA HIS A 104 -1.47 -22.59 -0.26
C HIS A 104 -1.16 -22.97 -1.72
N ASP A 105 -0.06 -22.44 -2.28
CA ASP A 105 0.36 -22.64 -3.69
C ASP A 105 -0.77 -22.39 -4.70
N LYS A 106 -1.66 -21.43 -4.42
CA LYS A 106 -2.78 -21.09 -5.30
C LYS A 106 -2.31 -20.13 -6.40
N GLU A 107 -2.38 -20.57 -7.64
CA GLU A 107 -2.28 -19.67 -8.79
C GLU A 107 -3.50 -18.75 -8.83
N THR A 108 -3.28 -17.43 -8.90
CA THR A 108 -4.35 -16.43 -8.82
C THR A 108 -4.08 -15.22 -9.69
N ASP A 109 -5.16 -14.54 -10.08
CA ASP A 109 -5.12 -13.26 -10.81
C ASP A 109 -4.67 -12.06 -9.93
N MET A 110 -4.26 -12.30 -8.67
CA MET A 110 -3.90 -11.25 -7.73
C MET A 110 -2.76 -10.37 -8.25
N GLU A 111 -1.76 -10.96 -8.90
CA GLU A 111 -0.64 -10.19 -9.44
C GLU A 111 -1.06 -9.27 -10.60
N GLU A 112 -1.92 -9.77 -11.49
CA GLU A 112 -2.48 -9.02 -12.60
C GLU A 112 -3.30 -7.82 -12.12
N LEU A 113 -4.15 -8.03 -11.10
CA LEU A 113 -4.92 -6.94 -10.50
C LEU A 113 -4.01 -5.86 -9.88
N ILE A 114 -2.93 -6.26 -9.21
CA ILE A 114 -1.95 -5.32 -8.66
C ILE A 114 -1.25 -4.54 -9.79
N ILE A 115 -0.85 -5.19 -10.88
CA ILE A 115 -0.25 -4.51 -12.05
C ILE A 115 -1.22 -3.44 -12.59
N GLN A 116 -2.48 -3.81 -12.80
CA GLN A 116 -3.53 -2.89 -13.24
C GLN A 116 -3.72 -1.72 -12.27
N PHE A 117 -3.60 -1.95 -10.97
CA PHE A 117 -3.63 -0.88 -9.97
C PHE A 117 -2.40 0.04 -10.07
N ILE A 118 -1.19 -0.50 -10.20
CA ILE A 118 0.04 0.29 -10.37
C ILE A 118 -0.07 1.23 -11.57
N GLN A 119 -0.60 0.74 -12.70
CA GLN A 119 -0.83 1.56 -13.89
C GLN A 119 -1.82 2.72 -13.65
N ARG A 120 -2.72 2.59 -12.67
CA ARG A 120 -3.76 3.58 -12.35
C ARG A 120 -3.39 4.56 -11.23
N VAL A 121 -2.37 4.26 -10.41
CA VAL A 121 -1.95 5.11 -9.27
C VAL A 121 -1.75 6.58 -9.67
N GLN A 122 -1.17 6.82 -10.85
CA GLN A 122 -0.90 8.17 -11.36
C GLN A 122 -2.15 9.04 -11.60
N TYR A 123 -3.34 8.44 -11.67
CA TYR A 123 -4.60 9.16 -11.90
C TYR A 123 -5.35 9.51 -10.61
N LEU A 124 -4.84 9.10 -9.45
CA LEU A 124 -5.46 9.36 -8.16
C LEU A 124 -5.23 10.81 -7.71
N GLU A 125 -6.10 11.29 -6.82
CA GLU A 125 -5.95 12.61 -6.20
C GLU A 125 -4.58 12.72 -5.51
N ILE A 126 -3.88 13.84 -5.66
CA ILE A 126 -2.52 14.06 -5.14
C ILE A 126 -2.36 13.61 -3.67
N ARG A 127 -3.33 13.94 -2.81
CA ARG A 127 -3.32 13.58 -1.39
C ARG A 127 -3.36 12.05 -1.18
N ILE A 128 -4.19 11.35 -1.95
CA ILE A 128 -4.31 9.88 -1.90
C ILE A 128 -3.06 9.25 -2.52
N GLY A 129 -2.64 9.74 -3.69
CA GLY A 129 -1.47 9.28 -4.42
C GLY A 129 -0.21 9.32 -3.55
N LYS A 130 0.09 10.44 -2.88
CA LYS A 130 1.29 10.52 -2.02
C LYS A 130 1.29 9.51 -0.88
N ARG A 131 0.11 9.10 -0.39
CA ARG A 131 -0.04 8.11 0.67
C ARG A 131 0.17 6.70 0.13
N ILE A 132 -0.41 6.37 -1.02
CA ILE A 132 -0.23 5.08 -1.69
C ILE A 132 1.24 4.82 -1.99
N ILE A 133 1.98 5.81 -2.49
CA ILE A 133 3.41 5.66 -2.79
C ILE A 133 4.20 5.14 -1.58
N LEU A 134 3.84 5.54 -0.35
CA LEU A 134 4.51 5.05 0.87
C LEU A 134 4.26 3.56 1.16
N GLU A 135 3.14 3.02 0.68
CA GLU A 135 2.74 1.64 0.96
C GLU A 135 3.23 0.68 -0.14
N LEU A 136 3.66 1.20 -1.30
CA LEU A 136 4.09 0.39 -2.44
C LEU A 136 5.46 -0.30 -2.27
N HIS A 137 6.26 0.06 -1.26
CA HIS A 137 7.61 -0.50 -1.07
C HIS A 137 7.62 -2.03 -1.00
N GLY A 138 6.69 -2.63 -0.25
CA GLY A 138 6.58 -4.09 -0.14
C GLY A 138 6.05 -4.76 -1.40
N ILE A 139 5.28 -4.04 -2.22
CA ILE A 139 4.66 -4.56 -3.45
C ILE A 139 5.69 -4.61 -4.58
N LEU A 140 6.43 -3.53 -4.79
CA LEU A 140 7.32 -3.40 -5.94
C LEU A 140 8.57 -4.28 -5.86
N ARG A 141 8.90 -4.83 -4.68
CA ARG A 141 9.99 -5.80 -4.49
C ARG A 141 9.64 -7.22 -4.95
N ARG A 142 8.38 -7.47 -5.34
CA ARG A 142 7.94 -8.80 -5.78
C ARG A 142 8.50 -9.14 -7.17
N LYS A 143 8.78 -10.44 -7.39
CA LYS A 143 9.36 -10.97 -8.63
C LYS A 143 8.59 -10.57 -9.90
N VAL A 144 7.26 -10.46 -9.81
CA VAL A 144 6.42 -10.04 -10.95
C VAL A 144 6.79 -8.66 -11.50
N PHE A 145 7.36 -7.77 -10.68
CA PHE A 145 7.81 -6.44 -11.10
C PHE A 145 9.28 -6.40 -11.53
N LEU A 146 9.97 -7.55 -11.62
CA LEU A 146 11.34 -7.61 -12.12
C LEU A 146 11.40 -7.85 -13.64
N ASN A 147 10.35 -8.43 -14.22
CA ASN A 147 10.26 -8.62 -15.66
C ASN A 147 10.17 -7.26 -16.39
N GLU A 148 10.54 -7.26 -17.67
CA GLU A 148 10.70 -6.03 -18.45
C GLU A 148 9.41 -5.21 -18.60
N GLU A 149 8.31 -5.87 -18.93
CA GLU A 149 7.01 -5.23 -19.14
C GLU A 149 6.48 -4.56 -17.88
N ASN A 150 6.44 -5.30 -16.77
CA ASN A 150 5.93 -4.77 -15.50
C ASN A 150 6.87 -3.73 -14.89
N ARG A 151 8.17 -3.90 -15.07
CA ARG A 151 9.16 -2.88 -14.69
C ARG A 151 8.91 -1.56 -15.43
N ALA A 152 8.55 -1.62 -16.72
CA ALA A 152 8.20 -0.41 -17.47
C ALA A 152 6.97 0.29 -16.89
N HIS A 153 5.95 -0.46 -16.45
CA HIS A 153 4.79 0.11 -15.75
C HIS A 153 5.17 0.81 -14.45
N VAL A 154 6.04 0.19 -13.64
CA VAL A 154 6.53 0.78 -12.39
C VAL A 154 7.29 2.07 -12.63
N ILE A 155 8.27 2.05 -13.55
CA ILE A 155 9.10 3.22 -13.87
C ILE A 155 8.24 4.37 -14.39
N ASN A 156 7.28 4.07 -15.28
CA ASN A 156 6.36 5.08 -15.80
C ASN A 156 5.47 5.67 -14.69
N MET A 157 4.93 4.82 -13.79
CA MET A 157 4.17 5.29 -12.64
C MET A 157 5.01 6.23 -11.76
N LEU A 158 6.23 5.85 -11.41
CA LEU A 158 7.14 6.68 -10.60
C LEU A 158 7.42 8.03 -11.27
N LYS A 159 7.74 8.02 -12.57
CA LYS A 159 8.02 9.23 -13.34
C LYS A 159 6.81 10.15 -13.41
N THR A 160 5.64 9.63 -13.77
CA THR A 160 4.43 10.44 -13.88
C THR A 160 3.99 10.99 -12.52
N CYS A 161 4.04 10.18 -11.46
CA CYS A 161 3.75 10.65 -10.11
C CYS A 161 4.71 11.76 -9.68
N TYR A 162 6.01 11.62 -9.94
CA TYR A 162 6.97 12.69 -9.66
C TYR A 162 6.63 13.98 -10.40
N ASP A 163 6.32 13.90 -11.70
CA ASP A 163 5.94 15.05 -12.53
C ASP A 163 4.65 15.72 -12.03
N ILE A 164 3.65 14.94 -11.61
CA ILE A 164 2.40 15.46 -11.03
C ILE A 164 2.68 16.20 -9.72
N PHE A 165 3.44 15.59 -8.80
CA PHE A 165 3.75 16.16 -7.51
C PHE A 165 4.63 17.41 -7.60
N LYS A 166 5.62 17.40 -8.50
CA LYS A 166 6.50 18.53 -8.80
C LYS A 166 5.73 19.74 -9.31
N ASN A 167 4.65 19.51 -10.06
CA ASN A 167 3.82 20.56 -10.64
C ASN A 167 2.62 20.95 -9.77
N ALA A 168 2.53 20.46 -8.53
CA ALA A 168 1.49 20.87 -7.59
C ALA A 168 1.60 22.38 -7.28
N LYS A 169 0.45 23.07 -7.25
CA LYS A 169 0.36 24.52 -7.04
C LYS A 169 -0.55 24.85 -5.86
N GLU A 170 -0.44 26.10 -5.41
CA GLU A 170 -1.34 26.70 -4.41
C GLU A 170 -1.41 25.87 -3.12
N GLU A 171 -2.61 25.56 -2.65
CA GLU A 171 -2.88 24.78 -1.44
C GLU A 171 -2.31 23.36 -1.47
N ARG A 172 -1.94 22.84 -2.64
CA ARG A 172 -1.42 21.48 -2.83
C ARG A 172 0.10 21.39 -2.84
N ILE A 173 0.83 22.51 -2.68
CA ILE A 173 2.30 22.52 -2.71
C ILE A 173 2.87 21.56 -1.66
N LYS A 174 2.32 21.58 -0.44
CA LYS A 174 2.79 20.69 0.63
C LYS A 174 2.66 19.21 0.24
N ASP A 175 1.50 18.81 -0.28
CA ASP A 175 1.27 17.43 -0.70
C ASP A 175 2.15 17.05 -1.90
N GLY A 176 2.43 18.00 -2.79
CA GLY A 176 3.42 17.83 -3.86
C GLY A 176 4.83 17.58 -3.33
N LEU A 177 5.31 18.37 -2.36
CA LEU A 177 6.64 18.18 -1.78
C LEU A 177 6.76 16.83 -1.06
N ASP A 178 5.76 16.48 -0.24
CA ASP A 178 5.68 15.16 0.42
C ASP A 178 5.68 14.03 -0.64
N GLY A 179 4.87 14.16 -1.68
CA GLY A 179 4.77 13.19 -2.76
C GLY A 179 6.09 13.02 -3.52
N MET A 180 6.79 14.10 -3.85
CA MET A 180 8.11 14.04 -4.49
C MET A 180 9.12 13.28 -3.63
N TYR A 181 9.15 13.57 -2.32
CA TYR A 181 10.02 12.87 -1.38
C TYR A 181 9.70 11.37 -1.32
N ASN A 182 8.41 11.03 -1.24
CA ASN A 182 7.96 9.63 -1.19
C ASN A 182 8.30 8.87 -2.47
N VAL A 183 8.08 9.48 -3.64
CA VAL A 183 8.42 8.87 -4.94
C VAL A 183 9.93 8.66 -5.06
N SER A 184 10.74 9.64 -4.64
CA SER A 184 12.20 9.49 -4.60
C SER A 184 12.63 8.31 -3.72
N ASN A 185 12.00 8.12 -2.56
CA ASN A 185 12.31 6.99 -1.67
C ASN A 185 11.92 5.66 -2.30
N LEU A 186 10.69 5.55 -2.81
CA LEU A 186 10.21 4.33 -3.46
C LEU A 186 11.08 3.97 -4.68
N ALA A 187 11.45 4.97 -5.48
CA ALA A 187 12.32 4.79 -6.63
C ALA A 187 13.72 4.31 -6.20
N LYS A 188 14.28 4.82 -5.09
CA LYS A 188 15.58 4.38 -4.58
C LYS A 188 15.52 2.91 -4.17
N ASP A 189 14.52 2.54 -3.38
CA ASP A 189 14.32 1.18 -2.92
C ASP A 189 14.11 0.20 -4.09
N TYR A 190 13.35 0.60 -5.11
CA TYR A 190 13.14 -0.21 -6.30
C TYR A 190 14.41 -0.32 -7.16
N TYR A 191 15.18 0.76 -7.31
CA TYR A 191 16.48 0.75 -7.98
C TYR A 191 17.48 -0.20 -7.31
N GLU A 192 17.54 -0.19 -5.97
CA GLU A 192 18.35 -1.11 -5.19
C GLU A 192 17.89 -2.56 -5.40
N CYS A 193 16.58 -2.81 -5.40
CA CYS A 193 16.02 -4.14 -5.69
C CYS A 193 16.41 -4.64 -7.09
N LEU A 194 16.37 -3.78 -8.12
CA LEU A 194 16.82 -4.16 -9.47
C LEU A 194 18.32 -4.52 -9.48
N LYS A 195 19.15 -3.74 -8.79
CA LYS A 195 20.59 -4.02 -8.65
C LYS A 195 20.88 -5.33 -7.93
N GLU A 196 20.17 -5.62 -6.84
CA GLU A 196 20.29 -6.88 -6.09
C GLU A 196 19.95 -8.11 -6.95
N ASN A 197 19.19 -7.92 -8.04
CA ASN A 197 18.79 -8.97 -8.97
C ASN A 197 19.54 -8.90 -10.32
N ASP A 198 20.64 -8.14 -10.40
CA ASP A 198 21.45 -7.96 -11.62
C ASP A 198 20.65 -7.46 -12.84
N ILE A 199 19.63 -6.62 -12.61
CA ILE A 199 18.79 -6.04 -13.66
C ILE A 199 19.29 -4.65 -14.01
N GLU A 200 19.65 -4.46 -15.28
CA GLU A 200 20.04 -3.16 -15.80
C GLU A 200 18.87 -2.17 -15.83
N VAL A 201 19.20 -0.92 -15.55
CA VAL A 201 18.24 0.17 -15.46
C VAL A 201 18.16 0.88 -16.80
N GLY A 202 16.96 0.90 -17.39
CA GLY A 202 16.73 1.53 -18.69
C GLY A 202 16.74 3.06 -18.62
N SER A 203 16.89 3.69 -19.80
CA SER A 203 17.05 5.14 -19.96
C SER A 203 15.94 5.99 -19.32
N ILE A 204 14.69 5.53 -19.31
CA ILE A 204 13.58 6.26 -18.68
C ILE A 204 13.83 6.44 -17.18
N PHE A 205 14.35 5.40 -16.52
CA PHE A 205 14.61 5.47 -15.10
C PHE A 205 15.89 6.27 -14.82
N GLU A 206 16.90 6.19 -15.68
CA GLU A 206 18.08 7.08 -15.59
C GLU A 206 17.69 8.57 -15.65
N VAL A 207 16.80 8.95 -16.56
CA VAL A 207 16.26 10.33 -16.64
C VAL A 207 15.55 10.72 -15.33
N LEU A 208 14.79 9.81 -14.73
CA LEU A 208 14.15 10.06 -13.44
C LEU A 208 15.19 10.23 -12.31
N ILE A 209 16.25 9.44 -12.31
CA ILE A 209 17.37 9.56 -11.35
C ILE A 209 18.06 10.93 -11.49
N ASP A 210 18.33 11.37 -12.71
CA ASP A 210 18.94 12.68 -12.95
C ASP A 210 18.03 13.82 -12.50
N ASN A 211 16.72 13.68 -12.68
CA ASN A 211 15.73 14.61 -12.14
C ASN A 211 15.76 14.67 -10.61
N PHE A 212 16.03 13.57 -9.90
CA PHE A 212 16.21 13.59 -8.46
C PHE A 212 17.52 14.27 -8.04
N LYS A 213 18.63 13.98 -8.72
CA LYS A 213 19.94 14.62 -8.46
C LYS A 213 19.93 16.14 -8.70
N ALA A 214 19.13 16.60 -9.66
CA ALA A 214 18.94 18.01 -9.97
C ALA A 214 17.85 18.69 -9.10
N CYS A 215 17.19 17.95 -8.20
CA CYS A 215 16.11 18.49 -7.39
C CYS A 215 16.63 19.58 -6.42
N LYS A 216 15.81 20.61 -6.20
CA LYS A 216 16.11 21.70 -5.26
C LYS A 216 15.96 21.28 -3.80
N LEU A 217 15.20 20.22 -3.53
CA LEU A 217 15.07 19.64 -2.19
C LEU A 217 16.31 18.82 -1.88
N ASN A 218 17.06 19.27 -0.87
CA ASN A 218 18.32 18.67 -0.47
C ASN A 218 18.13 17.20 -0.04
N GLU A 219 17.02 16.89 0.62
CA GLU A 219 16.68 15.55 1.09
C GLU A 219 16.54 14.55 -0.06
N ILE A 220 15.97 15.00 -1.19
CA ILE A 220 15.88 14.19 -2.41
C ILE A 220 17.26 14.13 -3.07
N LYS A 221 17.88 15.28 -3.32
CA LYS A 221 19.16 15.36 -4.03
C LYS A 221 20.24 14.49 -3.39
N PHE A 222 20.47 14.63 -2.08
CA PHE A 222 21.54 13.93 -1.38
C PHE A 222 21.31 12.41 -1.26
N LYS A 223 20.07 11.92 -1.42
CA LYS A 223 19.79 10.47 -1.45
C LYS A 223 20.27 9.80 -2.75
N TRP A 224 20.48 10.59 -3.81
CA TRP A 224 20.85 10.11 -5.15
C TRP A 224 22.26 10.53 -5.60
N LEU A 225 23.00 11.27 -4.77
CA LEU A 225 24.43 11.55 -4.93
C LEU A 225 25.25 10.43 -4.27
#